data_AF-A0A3D1BE01-F1
#
_entry.id   AF-A0A3D1BE01-F1
#
_cell.length_a   1.000
_cell.length_b   1.000
_cell.length_c   1.000
_cell.angle_alpha   90.00
_cell.angle_beta   90.00
_cell.angle_gamma   90.00
#
_symmetry.space_group_name_H-M   'P 1'
#
loop_
_entity.id
_entity.type
_entity.pdbx_description
1 polymer ?
#
loop_
_entity_poly.entity_id
_entity_poly.type
_entity_poly.pdbx_seq_one_letter_code
_entity_poly.pdbx_strand_id
1 'polypeptide(L)'
;VEAIYEGIFNHKAFTGRSGTFFGYEGLGSIYWHMVSKLRLAAFEVTQDAVAQQESPDVVGRLFDHYFEINAGIGAHKSPELYGAFPTDPYSHTPGGKGAQQPGMTGQVKEDLLCRFGELGVRVSEGKIHFDRALLHAEEFLSAPATFEYVDVTQTWKTVDLPGDSLAYTLCQVPVVHLRGDSPSIELTLADGRTERFDGLELDLELSRKIFRRSNDVAQMTVTA
;
A
#
# COMPACT_ATOMS: atom_id res chain seq x y z
N VAL A 1 27.13 38.48 32.60
CA VAL A 1 26.68 37.17 33.10
C VAL A 1 25.93 36.40 32.01
N GLU A 2 24.85 36.94 31.45
CA GLU A 2 24.05 36.29 30.40
C GLU A 2 24.84 35.85 29.15
N ALA A 3 25.72 36.70 28.63
CA ALA A 3 26.54 36.34 27.46
C ALA A 3 27.52 35.17 27.73
N ILE A 4 28.03 35.04 28.97
CA ILE A 4 28.89 33.91 29.37
C ILE A 4 28.05 32.64 29.50
N TYR A 5 26.88 32.73 30.11
CA TYR A 5 25.93 31.62 30.21
C TYR A 5 25.56 31.10 28.81
N GLU A 6 25.20 32.00 27.89
CA GLU A 6 24.92 31.61 26.50
C GLU A 6 26.15 31.05 25.78
N GLY A 7 27.34 31.59 26.02
CA GLY A 7 28.58 31.06 25.44
C GLY A 7 28.92 29.63 25.88
N ILE A 8 28.45 29.20 27.06
CA ILE A 8 28.64 27.83 27.57
C ILE A 8 27.56 26.89 27.01
N PHE A 9 26.30 27.30 27.05
CA PHE A 9 25.18 26.40 26.76
C PHE A 9 24.71 26.42 25.31
N ASN A 10 25.00 27.50 24.56
CA ASN A 10 24.56 27.70 23.18
C ASN A 10 23.04 27.48 23.03
N HIS A 11 22.22 28.06 23.92
CA HIS A 11 20.78 27.83 23.90
C HIS A 11 20.12 28.38 22.64
N LYS A 12 20.74 29.33 21.93
CA LYS A 12 20.27 29.79 20.61
C LYS A 12 20.22 28.68 19.56
N ALA A 13 20.97 27.58 19.73
CA ALA A 13 20.92 26.43 18.84
C ALA A 13 19.83 25.40 19.23
N PHE A 14 19.13 25.59 20.35
CA PHE A 14 18.08 24.66 20.77
C PHE A 14 16.86 24.76 19.85
N THR A 15 16.61 23.69 19.10
CA THR A 15 15.46 23.59 18.16
C THR A 15 14.24 22.90 18.77
N GLY A 16 14.32 22.52 20.05
CA GLY A 16 13.32 21.71 20.73
C GLY A 16 13.91 20.40 21.27
N ARG A 17 13.05 19.56 21.86
CA ARG A 17 13.47 18.35 22.59
C ARG A 17 14.10 17.25 21.73
N SER A 18 13.97 17.30 20.39
CA SER A 18 14.42 16.23 19.48
C SER A 18 15.91 15.91 19.64
N GLY A 19 16.74 16.93 19.85
CA GLY A 19 18.18 16.78 20.07
C GLY A 19 18.61 16.46 21.50
N THR A 20 17.66 16.26 22.44
CA THR A 20 17.98 16.17 23.87
C THR A 20 17.35 14.96 24.58
N PHE A 21 16.81 14.00 23.83
CA PHE A 21 16.28 12.74 24.36
C PHE A 21 16.42 11.58 23.34
N PHE A 22 16.15 10.34 23.76
CA PHE A 22 16.57 9.12 23.04
C PHE A 22 15.41 8.17 22.66
N GLY A 23 14.18 8.67 22.56
CA GLY A 23 13.00 7.90 22.14
C GLY A 23 11.96 8.82 21.51
N TYR A 24 10.82 8.28 21.07
CA TYR A 24 9.84 9.04 20.29
C TYR A 24 10.50 9.69 19.05
N GLU A 25 10.43 11.01 18.89
CA GLU A 25 11.09 11.77 17.81
C GLU A 25 12.57 12.07 18.09
N GLY A 26 13.15 11.47 19.13
CA GLY A 26 14.49 11.75 19.63
C GLY A 26 15.62 11.12 18.84
N LEU A 27 16.83 11.35 19.34
CA LEU A 27 18.07 10.86 18.73
C LEU A 27 18.08 9.34 18.61
N GLY A 28 18.38 8.85 17.41
CA GLY A 28 18.50 7.41 17.11
C GLY A 28 17.17 6.66 17.10
N SER A 29 16.04 7.37 16.98
CA SER A 29 14.70 6.76 16.90
C SER A 29 14.11 6.86 15.50
N ILE A 30 13.66 5.74 14.96
CA ILE A 30 12.91 5.70 13.70
C ILE A 30 11.45 6.04 14.01
N TYR A 31 10.90 7.05 13.34
CA TYR A 31 9.49 7.42 13.47
C TYR A 31 8.71 6.96 12.23
N TRP A 32 7.95 5.86 12.36
CA TRP A 32 7.49 5.05 11.23
C TRP A 32 6.50 5.75 10.30
N HIS A 33 5.68 6.68 10.83
CA HIS A 33 4.77 7.45 9.98
C HIS A 33 5.54 8.26 8.93
N MET A 34 6.69 8.84 9.28
CA MET A 34 7.49 9.60 8.31
C MET A 34 8.15 8.67 7.27
N VAL A 35 8.55 7.47 7.67
CA VAL A 35 9.10 6.46 6.75
C VAL A 35 8.04 5.98 5.77
N SER A 36 6.80 5.80 6.21
CA SER A 36 5.71 5.40 5.31
C SER A 36 5.27 6.53 4.37
N LYS A 37 5.39 7.80 4.79
CA LYS A 37 5.28 8.95 3.88
C LYS A 37 6.38 8.94 2.82
N LEU A 38 7.62 8.63 3.21
CA LEU A 38 8.73 8.48 2.26
C LEU A 38 8.46 7.34 1.27
N ARG A 39 7.92 6.20 1.74
CA ARG A 39 7.50 5.09 0.87
C ARG A 39 6.45 5.53 -0.16
N LEU A 40 5.42 6.25 0.29
CA LEU A 40 4.38 6.78 -0.59
C LEU A 40 4.94 7.76 -1.62
N ALA A 41 5.82 8.67 -1.20
CA ALA A 41 6.48 9.61 -2.11
C ALA A 41 7.37 8.88 -3.13
N ALA A 42 8.12 7.85 -2.70
CA ALA A 42 8.92 7.03 -3.60
C ALA A 42 8.05 6.29 -4.62
N PHE A 43 6.88 5.78 -4.21
CA PHE A 43 5.89 5.21 -5.13
C PHE A 43 5.42 6.23 -6.17
N GLU A 44 4.99 7.42 -5.76
CA GLU A 44 4.50 8.48 -6.66
C GLU A 44 5.57 8.90 -7.66
N VAL A 45 6.81 9.11 -7.20
CA VAL A 45 7.96 9.43 -8.07
C VAL A 45 8.25 8.31 -9.07
N THR A 46 8.15 7.05 -8.64
CA THR A 46 8.38 5.90 -9.51
C THR A 46 7.30 5.78 -10.58
N GLN A 47 6.04 5.98 -10.18
CA GLN A 47 4.90 6.01 -11.10
C GLN A 47 5.03 7.13 -12.14
N ASP A 48 5.45 8.33 -11.72
CA ASP A 48 5.68 9.45 -12.62
C ASP A 48 6.78 9.15 -13.63
N ALA A 49 7.87 8.49 -13.21
CA ALA A 49 8.95 8.08 -14.10
C ALA A 49 8.47 7.05 -15.15
N VAL A 50 7.63 6.09 -14.74
CA VAL A 50 7.02 5.12 -15.67
C VAL A 50 6.11 5.84 -16.68
N ALA A 51 5.26 6.76 -16.21
CA ALA A 51 4.35 7.51 -17.07
C ALA A 51 5.08 8.41 -18.07
N GLN A 52 6.24 8.96 -17.67
CA GLN A 52 7.12 9.77 -18.53
C GLN A 52 8.01 8.93 -19.47
N GLN A 53 7.88 7.60 -19.43
CA GLN A 53 8.70 6.68 -20.24
C GLN A 53 10.20 6.89 -20.02
N GLU A 54 10.58 7.16 -18.76
CA GLU A 54 11.99 7.24 -18.37
C GLU A 54 12.72 5.92 -18.65
N SER A 55 14.05 5.99 -18.69
CA SER A 55 14.84 4.80 -19.03
C SER A 55 14.64 3.66 -18.02
N PRO A 56 14.70 2.38 -18.46
CA PRO A 56 14.53 1.24 -17.57
C PRO A 56 15.51 1.21 -16.37
N ASP A 57 16.72 1.75 -16.53
CA ASP A 57 17.70 1.87 -15.44
C ASP A 57 17.20 2.83 -14.34
N VAL A 58 16.67 3.99 -14.72
CA VAL A 58 16.13 4.97 -13.78
C VAL A 58 14.92 4.40 -13.05
N VAL A 59 13.97 3.83 -13.78
CA VAL A 59 12.76 3.22 -13.21
C VAL A 59 13.14 2.06 -12.28
N GLY A 60 14.05 1.19 -12.69
CA GLY A 60 14.53 0.07 -11.88
C GLY A 60 15.13 0.53 -10.55
N ARG A 61 16.00 1.54 -10.56
CA ARG A 61 16.61 2.09 -9.34
C ARG A 61 15.60 2.78 -8.42
N LEU A 62 14.55 3.39 -8.97
CA LEU A 62 13.45 3.95 -8.17
C LEU A 62 12.64 2.83 -7.50
N PHE A 63 12.38 1.73 -8.20
CA PHE A 63 11.79 0.52 -7.60
C PHE A 63 12.67 -0.05 -6.49
N ASP A 64 13.99 -0.14 -6.69
CA ASP A 64 14.91 -0.63 -5.66
C ASP A 64 14.76 0.18 -4.36
N HIS A 65 14.75 1.51 -4.45
CA HIS A 65 14.51 2.36 -3.30
C HIS A 65 13.13 2.14 -2.67
N TYR A 66 12.07 2.05 -3.49
CA TYR A 66 10.72 1.79 -2.99
C TYR A 66 10.64 0.49 -2.17
N PHE A 67 11.16 -0.61 -2.73
CA PHE A 67 11.11 -1.92 -2.08
C PHE A 67 12.07 -2.06 -0.91
N GLU A 68 13.21 -1.37 -0.92
CA GLU A 68 14.10 -1.28 0.25
C GLU A 68 13.42 -0.55 1.41
N ILE A 69 12.73 0.58 1.14
CA ILE A 69 11.93 1.28 2.16
C ILE A 69 10.82 0.38 2.70
N ASN A 70 10.10 -0.33 1.81
CA ASN A 70 9.04 -1.27 2.20
C ASN A 70 9.57 -2.40 3.09
N ALA A 71 10.69 -3.02 2.73
CA ALA A 71 11.37 -4.01 3.56
C ALA A 71 11.80 -3.42 4.92
N GLY A 72 12.18 -2.14 4.94
CA GLY A 72 12.47 -1.36 6.13
C GLY A 72 11.30 -1.25 7.11
N ILE A 73 10.06 -1.10 6.64
CA ILE A 73 8.83 -1.07 7.48
C ILE A 73 8.73 -2.33 8.33
N GLY A 74 9.09 -3.49 7.75
CA GLY A 74 9.49 -4.64 8.53
C GLY A 74 8.44 -5.71 8.77
N ALA A 75 7.37 -5.78 7.95
CA ALA A 75 6.37 -6.86 8.03
C ALA A 75 6.98 -8.27 7.92
N HIS A 76 8.17 -8.39 7.29
CA HIS A 76 8.91 -9.64 7.12
C HIS A 76 10.13 -9.78 8.06
N LYS A 77 10.32 -8.88 9.03
CA LYS A 77 11.39 -9.01 10.02
C LYS A 77 11.03 -10.11 11.02
N SER A 78 12.04 -10.71 11.65
CA SER A 78 11.80 -11.60 12.79
C SER A 78 11.13 -10.82 13.94
N PRO A 79 10.26 -11.46 14.75
CA PRO A 79 9.69 -10.82 15.93
C PRO A 79 10.73 -10.28 16.91
N GLU A 80 11.90 -10.92 16.99
CA GLU A 80 13.03 -10.46 17.81
C GLU A 80 13.59 -9.12 17.31
N LEU A 81 13.83 -8.98 16.00
CA LEU A 81 14.33 -7.75 15.40
C LEU A 81 13.27 -6.64 15.40
N TYR A 82 12.02 -6.99 15.11
CA TYR A 82 10.90 -6.05 15.16
C TYR A 82 10.61 -5.61 16.61
N GLY A 83 10.76 -6.54 17.55
CA GLY A 83 10.48 -6.40 18.97
C GLY A 83 9.00 -6.45 19.34
N ALA A 84 8.16 -6.97 18.44
CA ALA A 84 6.73 -7.21 18.59
C ALA A 84 6.21 -8.12 17.46
N PHE A 85 4.89 -8.26 17.32
CA PHE A 85 4.30 -8.88 16.13
C PHE A 85 4.54 -7.97 14.90
N PRO A 86 5.25 -8.43 13.85
CA PRO A 86 5.59 -7.57 12.71
C PRO A 86 4.39 -7.11 11.87
N THR A 87 3.23 -7.74 12.07
CA THR A 87 1.97 -7.38 11.43
C THR A 87 1.27 -6.19 12.10
N ASP A 88 1.68 -5.82 13.31
CA ASP A 88 1.06 -4.76 14.08
C ASP A 88 1.84 -3.45 13.87
N PRO A 89 1.18 -2.32 13.57
CA PRO A 89 1.86 -1.03 13.40
C PRO A 89 2.23 -0.41 14.74
N TYR A 90 3.35 0.32 14.76
CA TYR A 90 3.88 1.02 15.94
C TYR A 90 4.39 2.40 15.55
N SER A 91 4.32 3.37 16.46
CA SER A 91 4.72 4.76 16.13
C SER A 91 6.22 4.93 15.89
N HIS A 92 7.07 4.28 16.71
CA HIS A 92 8.52 4.46 16.63
C HIS A 92 9.32 3.27 17.14
N THR A 93 10.59 3.19 16.73
CA THR A 93 11.59 2.23 17.22
C THR A 93 12.87 2.96 17.63
N PRO A 94 13.17 3.12 18.92
CA PRO A 94 14.37 3.79 19.41
C PRO A 94 15.59 2.87 19.35
N GLY A 95 16.80 3.43 19.25
CA GLY A 95 18.03 2.64 19.03
C GLY A 95 18.38 1.58 20.10
N GLY A 96 17.74 1.60 21.28
CA GLY A 96 17.96 0.62 22.35
C GLY A 96 16.81 -0.35 22.60
N LYS A 97 15.72 -0.33 21.81
CA LYS A 97 14.54 -1.20 22.00
C LYS A 97 13.89 -1.55 20.66
N GLY A 98 12.98 -2.52 20.70
CA GLY A 98 12.05 -2.81 19.60
C GLY A 98 10.92 -1.79 19.47
N ALA A 99 9.94 -2.09 18.63
CA ALA A 99 8.79 -1.23 18.31
C ALA A 99 7.99 -0.75 19.54
N GLN A 100 7.59 0.52 19.56
CA GLN A 100 6.92 1.19 20.68
C GLN A 100 5.65 1.94 20.23
N GLN A 101 4.64 2.01 21.13
CA GLN A 101 3.31 2.62 20.92
C GLN A 101 2.48 1.91 19.82
N PRO A 102 1.75 0.84 20.17
CA PRO A 102 1.00 0.04 19.20
C PRO A 102 -0.25 0.75 18.65
N GLY A 103 -0.63 0.40 17.43
CA GLY A 103 -1.97 0.57 16.89
C GLY A 103 -2.18 1.85 16.09
N MET A 104 -2.77 2.87 16.72
CA MET A 104 -3.39 4.02 16.03
C MET A 104 -2.38 5.10 15.57
N THR A 105 -1.31 4.70 14.88
CA THR A 105 -0.37 5.61 14.22
C THR A 105 -0.87 5.99 12.83
N GLY A 106 -0.58 7.22 12.38
CA GLY A 106 -0.89 7.68 11.03
C GLY A 106 -0.17 6.91 9.92
N GLN A 107 0.82 6.08 10.28
CA GLN A 107 1.53 5.15 9.39
C GLN A 107 0.56 4.32 8.54
N VAL A 108 -0.49 3.77 9.17
CA VAL A 108 -1.42 2.83 8.51
C VAL A 108 -2.14 3.43 7.31
N LYS A 109 -2.42 4.74 7.33
CA LYS A 109 -3.04 5.46 6.21
C LYS A 109 -2.12 5.48 5.00
N GLU A 110 -0.82 5.68 5.21
CA GLU A 110 0.15 5.77 4.13
C GLU A 110 0.41 4.39 3.51
N ASP A 111 0.51 3.35 4.35
CA ASP A 111 0.73 1.98 3.91
C ASP A 111 -0.48 1.41 3.15
N LEU A 112 -1.71 1.78 3.51
CA LEU A 112 -2.91 1.45 2.74
C LEU A 112 -2.89 2.07 1.34
N LEU A 113 -2.47 3.33 1.20
CA LEU A 113 -2.34 3.98 -0.11
C LEU A 113 -1.28 3.31 -0.97
N CYS A 114 -0.11 3.02 -0.38
CA CYS A 114 0.95 2.26 -1.05
C CYS A 114 0.43 0.91 -1.53
N ARG A 115 -0.33 0.20 -0.69
CA ARG A 115 -0.85 -1.12 -1.05
C ARG A 115 -1.82 -1.09 -2.22
N PHE A 116 -2.73 -0.12 -2.29
CA PHE A 116 -3.57 0.06 -3.49
C PHE A 116 -2.73 0.42 -4.71
N GLY A 117 -1.65 1.19 -4.51
CA GLY A 117 -0.64 1.49 -5.51
C GLY A 117 0.01 0.23 -6.11
N GLU A 118 0.52 -0.64 -5.25
CA GLU A 118 1.17 -1.93 -5.59
C GLU A 118 0.20 -2.90 -6.29
N LEU A 119 -1.06 -2.96 -5.85
CA LEU A 119 -2.13 -3.73 -6.47
C LEU A 119 -2.57 -3.16 -7.83
N GLY A 120 -1.96 -2.07 -8.28
CA GLY A 120 -2.20 -1.47 -9.59
C GLY A 120 -3.48 -0.65 -9.68
N VAL A 121 -4.19 -0.38 -8.57
CA VAL A 121 -5.45 0.37 -8.62
C VAL A 121 -5.16 1.83 -8.98
N ARG A 122 -5.79 2.32 -10.04
CA ARG A 122 -5.75 3.73 -10.46
C ARG A 122 -7.15 4.28 -10.63
N VAL A 123 -7.32 5.56 -10.34
CA VAL A 123 -8.53 6.31 -10.68
C VAL A 123 -8.13 7.55 -11.43
N SER A 124 -8.56 7.67 -12.68
CA SER A 124 -8.34 8.85 -13.50
C SER A 124 -9.60 9.16 -14.29
N GLU A 125 -9.95 10.45 -14.44
CA GLU A 125 -11.15 10.88 -15.16
C GLU A 125 -12.47 10.20 -14.69
N GLY A 126 -12.52 9.76 -13.42
CA GLY A 126 -13.66 9.07 -12.83
C GLY A 126 -13.81 7.60 -13.21
N LYS A 127 -12.80 7.01 -13.85
CA LYS A 127 -12.75 5.60 -14.23
C LYS A 127 -11.76 4.83 -13.35
N ILE A 128 -12.06 3.56 -13.10
CA ILE A 128 -11.15 2.62 -12.44
C ILE A 128 -10.27 1.98 -13.50
N HIS A 129 -8.96 1.94 -13.25
CA HIS A 129 -8.00 1.25 -14.08
C HIS A 129 -7.08 0.37 -13.23
N PHE A 130 -6.45 -0.60 -13.88
CA PHE A 130 -5.44 -1.46 -13.28
C PHE A 130 -4.14 -1.42 -14.08
N ASP A 131 -3.02 -1.56 -13.40
CA ASP A 131 -1.71 -1.87 -13.99
C ASP A 131 -0.99 -2.95 -13.17
N ARG A 132 0.19 -3.38 -13.61
CA ARG A 132 0.99 -4.40 -12.94
C ARG A 132 2.43 -4.00 -12.69
N ALA A 133 2.73 -2.70 -12.80
CA ALA A 133 4.11 -2.24 -12.76
C ALA A 133 4.84 -2.62 -11.46
N LEU A 134 4.08 -2.72 -10.37
CA LEU A 134 4.59 -2.96 -9.01
C LEU A 134 4.12 -4.28 -8.39
N LEU A 135 3.31 -5.07 -9.10
CA LEU A 135 2.75 -6.29 -8.54
C LEU A 135 3.74 -7.45 -8.71
N HIS A 136 4.35 -7.86 -7.60
CA HIS A 136 5.32 -8.97 -7.62
C HIS A 136 4.65 -10.30 -7.98
N ALA A 137 5.32 -11.08 -8.83
CA ALA A 137 4.87 -12.42 -9.21
C ALA A 137 4.67 -13.36 -8.00
N GLU A 138 5.45 -13.16 -6.93
CA GLU A 138 5.40 -13.95 -5.69
C GLU A 138 4.14 -13.69 -4.85
N GLU A 139 3.39 -12.62 -5.14
CA GLU A 139 2.12 -12.35 -4.44
C GLU A 139 0.95 -13.21 -4.92
N PHE A 140 1.11 -13.87 -6.07
CA PHE A 140 0.10 -14.77 -6.60
C PHE A 140 0.15 -16.12 -5.86
N LEU A 141 -1.02 -16.70 -5.62
CA LEU A 141 -1.16 -17.99 -4.98
C LEU A 141 -0.47 -19.09 -5.80
N SER A 142 0.28 -19.96 -5.14
CA SER A 142 0.88 -21.14 -5.77
C SER A 142 -0.08 -22.34 -5.87
N ALA A 143 -1.21 -22.29 -5.17
CA ALA A 143 -2.23 -23.33 -5.16
C ALA A 143 -3.62 -22.72 -4.97
N PRO A 144 -4.70 -23.43 -5.38
CA PRO A 144 -6.06 -22.94 -5.18
C PRO A 144 -6.39 -22.65 -3.71
N ALA A 145 -7.22 -21.63 -3.49
CA ALA A 145 -7.67 -21.21 -2.17
C ALA A 145 -9.11 -20.67 -2.22
N THR A 146 -9.69 -20.40 -1.05
CA THR A 146 -11.00 -19.72 -0.94
C THR A 146 -10.80 -18.36 -0.32
N PHE A 147 -11.32 -17.32 -0.96
CA PHE A 147 -11.34 -15.96 -0.45
C PHE A 147 -12.68 -15.66 0.21
N GLU A 148 -12.67 -15.55 1.53
CA GLU A 148 -13.83 -15.14 2.33
C GLU A 148 -13.89 -13.60 2.41
N TYR A 149 -15.06 -13.03 2.15
CA TYR A 149 -15.27 -11.59 2.22
C TYR A 149 -16.70 -11.25 2.66
N VAL A 150 -16.90 -9.99 3.03
CA VAL A 150 -18.23 -9.43 3.34
C VAL A 150 -18.63 -8.51 2.20
N ASP A 151 -19.76 -8.77 1.55
CA ASP A 151 -20.27 -7.92 0.46
C ASP A 151 -20.92 -6.61 0.97
N VAL A 152 -21.28 -5.71 0.05
CA VAL A 152 -21.90 -4.41 0.39
C VAL A 152 -23.23 -4.53 1.14
N THR A 153 -23.87 -5.70 1.10
CA THR A 153 -25.10 -6.03 1.85
C THR A 153 -24.83 -6.60 3.24
N GLN A 154 -23.57 -6.62 3.68
CA GLN A 154 -23.11 -7.18 4.96
C GLN A 154 -23.28 -8.71 5.06
N THR A 155 -23.24 -9.40 3.92
CA THR A 155 -23.34 -10.86 3.87
C THR A 155 -21.98 -11.48 3.64
N TRP A 156 -21.68 -12.54 4.40
CA TRP A 156 -20.49 -13.37 4.16
C TRP A 156 -20.63 -14.14 2.85
N LYS A 157 -19.59 -14.06 2.03
CA LYS A 157 -19.49 -14.68 0.71
C LYS A 157 -18.10 -15.27 0.52
N THR A 158 -17.98 -16.12 -0.48
CA THR A 158 -16.72 -16.77 -0.85
C THR A 158 -16.49 -16.61 -2.35
N VAL A 159 -15.22 -16.48 -2.74
CA VAL A 159 -14.76 -16.63 -4.12
C VAL A 159 -13.72 -17.74 -4.16
N ASP A 160 -13.89 -18.71 -5.05
CA ASP A 160 -12.88 -19.73 -5.29
C ASP A 160 -11.76 -19.14 -6.16
N LEU A 161 -10.53 -19.27 -5.68
CA LEU A 161 -9.33 -18.77 -6.33
C LEU A 161 -8.54 -19.92 -6.91
N PRO A 162 -8.24 -19.93 -8.22
CA PRO A 162 -7.28 -20.88 -8.78
C PRO A 162 -5.85 -20.57 -8.32
N GLY A 163 -4.91 -21.48 -8.59
CA GLY A 163 -3.50 -21.12 -8.57
C GLY A 163 -3.21 -19.98 -9.56
N ASP A 164 -2.12 -19.26 -9.35
CA ASP A 164 -1.73 -18.08 -10.11
C ASP A 164 -2.77 -16.95 -10.08
N SER A 165 -3.46 -16.79 -8.95
CA SER A 165 -4.41 -15.71 -8.70
C SER A 165 -4.13 -14.96 -7.40
N LEU A 166 -4.70 -13.76 -7.28
CA LEU A 166 -4.68 -12.92 -6.08
C LEU A 166 -6.05 -12.26 -5.94
N ALA A 167 -6.54 -12.06 -4.72
CA ALA A 167 -7.79 -11.34 -4.49
C ALA A 167 -7.68 -10.28 -3.40
N TYR A 168 -8.47 -9.22 -3.55
CA TYR A 168 -8.73 -8.19 -2.56
C TYR A 168 -10.11 -7.57 -2.80
N THR A 169 -10.45 -6.50 -2.10
CA THR A 169 -11.68 -5.76 -2.38
C THR A 169 -11.40 -4.30 -2.71
N LEU A 170 -12.19 -3.75 -3.63
CA LEU A 170 -12.22 -2.32 -3.95
C LEU A 170 -13.66 -1.84 -3.77
N CYS A 171 -13.87 -0.86 -2.88
CA CYS A 171 -15.21 -0.45 -2.48
C CYS A 171 -16.12 -1.62 -2.06
N GLN A 172 -15.52 -2.68 -1.48
CA GLN A 172 -16.19 -3.91 -1.04
C GLN A 172 -16.72 -4.82 -2.19
N VAL A 173 -16.33 -4.55 -3.43
CA VAL A 173 -16.46 -5.48 -4.55
C VAL A 173 -15.17 -6.33 -4.60
N PRO A 174 -15.25 -7.68 -4.64
CA PRO A 174 -14.08 -8.53 -4.79
C PRO A 174 -13.44 -8.31 -6.16
N VAL A 175 -12.12 -8.12 -6.16
CA VAL A 175 -11.27 -8.02 -7.34
C VAL A 175 -10.35 -9.24 -7.34
N VAL A 176 -10.42 -10.05 -8.39
CA VAL A 176 -9.57 -11.23 -8.60
C VAL A 176 -8.62 -10.95 -9.75
N HIS A 177 -7.32 -10.97 -9.48
CA HIS A 177 -6.30 -10.93 -10.52
C HIS A 177 -5.96 -12.34 -10.99
N LEU A 178 -5.94 -12.53 -12.31
CA LEU A 178 -5.53 -13.76 -12.99
C LEU A 178 -4.37 -13.45 -13.95
N ARG A 179 -3.41 -14.35 -14.08
CA ARG A 179 -2.39 -14.23 -15.13
C ARG A 179 -2.96 -14.55 -16.51
N GLY A 180 -2.61 -13.76 -17.52
CA GLY A 180 -2.92 -14.03 -18.92
C GLY A 180 -2.36 -13.00 -19.87
N ASP A 181 -2.08 -13.43 -21.11
CA ASP A 181 -1.39 -12.60 -22.11
C ASP A 181 -2.29 -11.53 -22.75
N SER A 182 -3.59 -11.54 -22.44
CA SER A 182 -4.59 -10.62 -23.01
C SER A 182 -5.21 -9.77 -21.90
N PRO A 183 -4.76 -8.51 -21.76
CA PRO A 183 -5.30 -7.59 -20.76
C PRO A 183 -6.81 -7.43 -20.93
N SER A 184 -7.57 -7.72 -19.88
CA SER A 184 -9.03 -7.58 -19.88
C SER A 184 -9.60 -7.45 -18.47
N ILE A 185 -10.78 -6.85 -18.38
CA ILE A 185 -11.61 -6.87 -17.18
C ILE A 185 -12.92 -7.57 -17.51
N GLU A 186 -13.30 -8.54 -16.70
CA GLU A 186 -14.62 -9.16 -16.73
C GLU A 186 -15.36 -8.83 -15.43
N LEU A 187 -16.56 -8.26 -15.56
CA LEU A 187 -17.44 -7.97 -14.45
C LEU A 187 -18.54 -9.02 -14.39
N THR A 188 -18.77 -9.56 -13.19
CA THR A 188 -20.01 -10.28 -12.88
C THR A 188 -20.97 -9.31 -12.21
N LEU A 189 -22.12 -9.07 -12.82
CA LEU A 189 -23.17 -8.23 -12.27
C LEU A 189 -24.02 -9.00 -11.25
N ALA A 190 -24.75 -8.27 -10.41
CA ALA A 190 -25.59 -8.88 -9.38
C ALA A 190 -26.76 -9.71 -9.91
N ASP A 191 -27.16 -9.51 -11.17
CA ASP A 191 -28.15 -10.34 -11.85
C ASP A 191 -27.56 -11.58 -12.55
N GLY A 192 -26.25 -11.80 -12.41
CA GLY A 192 -25.50 -12.92 -12.99
C GLY A 192 -25.03 -12.71 -14.42
N ARG A 193 -25.36 -11.58 -15.07
CA ARG A 193 -24.78 -11.24 -16.37
C ARG A 193 -23.29 -10.92 -16.24
N THR A 194 -22.56 -11.15 -17.31
CA THR A 194 -21.15 -10.76 -17.41
C THR A 194 -20.97 -9.64 -18.44
N GLU A 195 -20.06 -8.72 -18.15
CA GLU A 195 -19.62 -7.69 -19.08
C GLU A 195 -18.10 -7.72 -19.19
N ARG A 196 -17.58 -7.72 -20.41
CA ARG A 196 -16.15 -7.83 -20.69
C ARG A 196 -15.64 -6.56 -21.36
N PHE A 197 -14.48 -6.10 -20.90
CA PHE A 197 -13.75 -4.96 -21.41
C PHE A 197 -12.37 -5.44 -21.87
N ASP A 198 -12.00 -5.10 -23.10
CA ASP A 198 -10.63 -5.26 -23.56
C ASP A 198 -9.76 -4.16 -22.95
N GLY A 199 -8.58 -4.53 -22.44
CA GLY A 199 -7.72 -3.63 -21.67
C GLY A 199 -8.02 -3.64 -20.16
N LEU A 200 -7.38 -2.71 -19.44
CA LEU A 200 -7.41 -2.64 -17.96
C LEU A 200 -8.13 -1.39 -17.46
N GLU A 201 -9.17 -0.96 -18.17
CA GLU A 201 -9.98 0.20 -17.84
C GLU A 201 -11.46 -0.17 -17.84
N LEU A 202 -12.17 0.25 -16.78
CA LEU A 202 -13.62 0.22 -16.75
C LEU A 202 -14.21 1.51 -17.31
N ASP A 203 -15.42 1.42 -17.85
CA ASP A 203 -16.16 2.61 -18.21
C ASP A 203 -16.55 3.46 -16.99
N LEU A 204 -16.99 4.68 -17.27
CA LEU A 204 -17.37 5.66 -16.26
C LEU A 204 -18.63 5.25 -15.48
N GLU A 205 -19.56 4.53 -16.10
CA GLU A 205 -20.83 4.17 -15.46
C GLU A 205 -20.60 3.09 -14.39
N LEU A 206 -19.90 2.02 -14.75
CA LEU A 206 -19.59 0.91 -13.85
C LEU A 206 -18.61 1.33 -12.75
N SER A 207 -17.64 2.17 -13.08
CA SER A 207 -16.76 2.79 -12.07
C SER A 207 -17.57 3.55 -11.02
N ARG A 208 -18.56 4.36 -11.45
CA ARG A 208 -19.46 5.08 -10.52
C ARG A 208 -20.33 4.16 -9.68
N LYS A 209 -20.83 3.05 -10.24
CA LYS A 209 -21.61 2.03 -9.49
C LYS A 209 -20.76 1.43 -8.37
N ILE A 210 -19.50 1.10 -8.66
CA ILE A 210 -18.53 0.58 -7.68
C ILE A 210 -18.24 1.62 -6.59
N PHE A 211 -17.91 2.87 -6.95
CA PHE A 211 -17.64 3.94 -5.98
C PHE A 211 -18.83 4.21 -5.05
N ARG A 212 -20.06 4.12 -5.58
CA ARG A 212 -21.30 4.33 -4.83
C ARG A 212 -21.76 3.10 -4.05
N ARG A 213 -21.08 1.96 -4.20
CA ARG A 213 -21.45 0.69 -3.55
C ARG A 213 -22.90 0.31 -3.85
N SER A 214 -23.34 0.48 -5.11
CA SER A 214 -24.74 0.28 -5.50
C SER A 214 -25.20 -1.18 -5.52
N ASN A 215 -24.29 -2.12 -5.28
CA ASN A 215 -24.51 -3.57 -5.39
C ASN A 215 -24.84 -4.05 -6.83
N ASP A 216 -24.58 -3.24 -7.87
CA ASP A 216 -24.79 -3.66 -9.26
C ASP A 216 -23.69 -4.62 -9.75
N VAL A 217 -22.45 -4.44 -9.24
CA VAL A 217 -21.28 -5.26 -9.59
C VAL A 217 -20.97 -6.19 -8.43
N ALA A 218 -21.05 -7.50 -8.69
CA ALA A 218 -20.83 -8.54 -7.70
C ALA A 218 -19.36 -8.96 -7.59
N GLN A 219 -18.63 -8.96 -8.71
CA GLN A 219 -17.21 -9.30 -8.77
C GLN A 219 -16.54 -8.65 -9.98
N MET A 220 -15.24 -8.39 -9.84
CA MET A 220 -14.35 -8.01 -10.94
C MET A 220 -13.22 -9.04 -11.08
N THR A 221 -13.00 -9.52 -12.30
CA THR A 221 -11.87 -10.36 -12.67
C THR A 221 -10.96 -9.58 -13.60
N VAL A 222 -9.71 -9.38 -13.21
CA VAL A 222 -8.70 -8.64 -13.96
C VAL A 222 -7.65 -9.61 -14.48
N THR A 223 -7.55 -9.74 -15.80
CA THR A 223 -6.54 -10.58 -16.47
C THR A 223 -5.51 -9.69 -17.12
N ALA A 224 -4.23 -9.93 -16.85
CA ALA A 224 -3.06 -9.31 -17.49
C ALA A 224 -1.80 -10.12 -17.14
#